data_AF-A0A2W5XZC6-F1
#
_entry.id   AF-A0A2W5XZC6-F1
#
_cell.length_a   1.000
_cell.length_b   1.000
_cell.length_c   1.000
_cell.angle_alpha   90.00
_cell.angle_beta   90.00
_cell.angle_gamma   90.00
#
_symmetry.space_group_name_H-M   'P 1'
#
loop_
_entity.id
_entity.type
_entity.pdbx_description
1 polymer ?
#
loop_
_entity_poly.entity_id
_entity_poly.type
_entity_poly.pdbx_seq_one_letter_code
_entity_poly.pdbx_strand_id
1 'polypeptide(L)'
;MIAEALALCPATKLLAASDGHSYPEMHWRGMRLWREALAAVLAGEVSADRLDDSELEPLAASILAGNAARIYGLPREAPKPRRT
;
A
#
# COMPACT_ATOMS: atom_id res chain seq x y z
N MET A 1 -9.93 -4.33 -8.43
CA MET A 1 -9.73 -5.10 -7.18
C MET A 1 -9.37 -4.22 -5.97
N ILE A 2 -8.36 -3.33 -6.03
CA ILE A 2 -7.95 -2.54 -4.85
C ILE A 2 -9.06 -1.58 -4.37
N ALA A 3 -9.72 -0.89 -5.29
CA ALA A 3 -10.82 0.03 -4.96
C ALA A 3 -12.00 -0.70 -4.29
N GLU A 4 -12.36 -1.86 -4.83
CA GLU A 4 -13.42 -2.71 -4.31
C GLU A 4 -13.07 -3.23 -2.91
N ALA A 5 -11.81 -3.61 -2.67
CA ALA A 5 -11.35 -4.03 -1.35
C ALA A 5 -11.41 -2.89 -0.31
N LEU A 6 -11.06 -1.65 -0.71
CA LEU A 6 -11.19 -0.45 0.12
C LEU A 6 -12.65 -0.09 0.42
N ALA A 7 -13.55 -0.34 -0.52
CA ALA A 7 -14.99 -0.13 -0.31
C ALA A 7 -15.61 -1.17 0.64
N LEU A 8 -15.05 -2.39 0.70
CA LEU A 8 -15.60 -3.50 1.47
C LEU A 8 -15.05 -3.62 2.89
N CYS A 9 -13.84 -3.14 3.16
CA CYS A 9 -13.24 -3.28 4.48
C CYS A 9 -12.35 -2.10 4.89
N PRO A 10 -12.17 -1.87 6.19
CA PRO A 10 -11.29 -0.83 6.68
C PRO A 10 -9.86 -1.02 6.18
N ALA A 11 -9.22 0.06 5.73
CA ALA A 11 -7.86 0.04 5.21
C ALA A 11 -6.82 -0.54 6.20
N THR A 12 -7.09 -0.49 7.51
CA THR A 12 -6.25 -1.08 8.57
C THR A 12 -6.17 -2.62 8.53
N LYS A 13 -7.00 -3.26 7.71
CA LYS A 13 -7.03 -4.71 7.47
C LYS A 13 -6.45 -5.12 6.12
N LEU A 14 -6.16 -4.17 5.24
CA LEU A 14 -5.59 -4.44 3.92
C LEU A 14 -4.06 -4.55 4.00
N LEU A 15 -3.53 -5.53 3.26
CA LEU A 15 -2.11 -5.88 3.24
C LEU A 15 -1.67 -6.10 1.80
N ALA A 16 -0.67 -5.37 1.34
CA ALA A 16 0.00 -5.68 0.08
C ALA A 16 0.95 -6.88 0.28
N ALA A 17 0.87 -7.87 -0.61
CA ALA A 17 1.75 -9.05 -0.60
C ALA A 17 2.00 -9.55 -2.02
N SER A 18 3.15 -10.20 -2.23
CA SER A 18 3.56 -10.81 -3.51
C SER A 18 3.24 -12.31 -3.60
N ASP A 19 2.54 -12.88 -2.61
CA ASP A 19 2.36 -14.33 -2.38
C ASP A 19 3.66 -15.10 -2.04
N GLY A 20 4.84 -14.48 -2.19
CA GLY A 20 6.12 -15.13 -1.88
C GLY A 20 6.46 -16.31 -2.80
N HIS A 21 5.72 -16.49 -3.88
CA HIS A 21 5.94 -17.49 -4.92
C HIS A 21 6.64 -16.88 -6.15
N SER A 22 7.43 -17.66 -6.89
CA SER A 22 8.19 -17.28 -8.09
C SER A 22 9.58 -16.67 -7.84
N TYR A 23 10.21 -16.15 -8.91
CA TYR A 23 11.55 -15.56 -8.88
C TYR A 23 11.59 -14.21 -8.13
N PRO A 24 12.72 -13.84 -7.51
CA PRO A 24 12.88 -12.60 -6.75
C PRO A 24 12.43 -11.32 -7.49
N GLU A 25 12.71 -11.24 -8.80
CA GLU A 25 12.35 -10.11 -9.66
C GLU A 25 10.83 -9.90 -9.72
N MET A 26 10.06 -10.98 -9.62
CA MET A 26 8.60 -10.93 -9.65
C MET A 26 8.05 -10.32 -8.36
N HIS A 27 8.68 -10.55 -7.20
CA HIS A 27 8.28 -9.88 -5.98
C HIS A 27 8.51 -8.37 -6.06
N TRP A 28 9.67 -7.96 -6.55
CA TRP A 28 9.97 -6.54 -6.75
C TRP A 28 8.99 -5.90 -7.74
N ARG A 29 8.76 -6.54 -8.89
CA ARG A 29 7.85 -6.04 -9.92
C ARG A 29 6.41 -6.00 -9.42
N GLY A 30 5.94 -7.05 -8.75
CA GLY A 30 4.61 -7.11 -8.15
C GLY A 30 4.39 -6.00 -7.13
N MET A 31 5.38 -5.75 -6.26
CA MET A 31 5.30 -4.65 -5.29
C MET A 31 5.36 -3.27 -5.95
N ARG A 32 6.04 -3.13 -7.09
CA ARG A 32 6.02 -1.89 -7.88
C ARG A 32 4.64 -1.62 -8.46
N LEU A 33 4.02 -2.65 -9.04
CA LEU A 33 2.65 -2.57 -9.59
C LEU A 33 1.63 -2.29 -8.49
N TRP A 34 1.77 -2.88 -7.30
CA TRP A 34 0.95 -2.56 -6.13
C TRP A 34 1.00 -1.07 -5.78
N ARG A 35 2.19 -0.46 -5.74
CA ARG A 35 2.35 0.97 -5.45
C ARG A 35 1.67 1.84 -6.50
N GLU A 36 1.85 1.52 -7.78
CA GLU A 36 1.27 2.28 -8.89
C GLU A 36 -0.26 2.18 -8.89
N ALA A 37 -0.80 0.98 -8.73
CA ALA A 37 -2.24 0.74 -8.70
C ALA A 37 -2.91 1.37 -7.46
N LEU A 38 -2.29 1.26 -6.28
CA LEU A 38 -2.82 1.89 -5.07
C LEU A 38 -2.79 3.41 -5.18
N ALA A 39 -1.70 3.99 -5.69
CA ALA A 39 -1.61 5.43 -5.91
C ALA A 39 -2.71 5.94 -6.86
N ALA A 40 -2.98 5.22 -7.94
CA ALA A 40 -4.05 5.58 -8.88
C ALA A 40 -5.45 5.54 -8.21
N VAL A 41 -5.73 4.53 -7.39
CA VAL A 41 -7.01 4.45 -6.66
C VAL A 41 -7.14 5.59 -5.66
N LEU A 42 -6.14 5.80 -4.80
CA LEU A 42 -6.19 6.84 -3.77
C LEU A 42 -6.26 8.25 -4.38
N ALA A 43 -5.52 8.53 -5.46
CA ALA A 43 -5.62 9.80 -6.17
C ALA A 43 -7.02 10.01 -6.77
N GLY A 44 -7.68 8.94 -7.22
CA GLY A 44 -9.07 8.98 -7.66
C GLY A 44 -10.05 9.30 -6.53
N GLU A 45 -9.83 8.77 -5.33
CA GLU A 45 -10.63 9.10 -4.14
C GLU A 45 -10.44 10.56 -3.70
N VAL A 46 -9.21 11.07 -3.73
CA VAL A 46 -8.91 12.49 -3.46
C VAL A 46 -9.58 13.40 -4.51
N SER A 47 -9.45 13.06 -5.79
CA SER A 47 -10.07 13.84 -6.89
C SER A 47 -11.60 13.89 -6.79
N ALA A 48 -12.20 12.90 -6.13
CA ALA A 48 -13.62 12.82 -5.90
C ALA A 48 -14.06 13.34 -4.52
N ASP A 49 -13.16 14.01 -3.78
CA ASP A 49 -13.41 14.62 -2.47
C ASP A 49 -13.87 13.61 -1.40
N ARG A 50 -13.46 12.34 -1.54
CA ARG A 50 -13.76 11.25 -0.59
C ARG A 50 -12.61 10.94 0.36
N LEU A 51 -11.43 11.48 0.09
CA LEU A 51 -10.22 11.34 0.89
C LEU A 51 -9.47 12.67 0.85
N ASP A 52 -8.92 13.10 1.99
CA ASP A 52 -8.07 14.30 2.01
C ASP A 52 -6.67 13.97 1.42
N ASP A 53 -6.07 14.90 0.69
CA ASP A 53 -4.71 14.75 0.13
C ASP A 53 -3.67 14.43 1.22
N SER A 54 -3.84 14.99 2.43
CA SER A 54 -2.99 14.75 3.58
C SER A 54 -3.06 13.30 4.11
N GLU A 55 -4.13 12.57 3.81
CA GLU A 55 -4.32 11.18 4.24
C GLU A 55 -3.73 10.16 3.26
N LEU A 56 -3.40 10.57 2.03
CA LEU A 56 -2.98 9.68 0.95
C LEU A 56 -1.69 8.91 1.31
N GLU A 57 -0.63 9.61 1.67
CA GLU A 57 0.67 8.99 2.01
C GLU A 57 0.58 8.12 3.28
N PRO A 58 -0.02 8.58 4.40
CA PRO A 58 -0.24 7.74 5.58
C PRO A 58 -1.01 6.45 5.28
N LEU A 59 -2.08 6.54 4.48
CA LEU A 59 -2.91 5.39 4.13
C LEU A 59 -2.17 4.41 3.24
N ALA A 60 -1.46 4.91 2.23
CA ALA A 60 -0.62 4.09 1.36
C ALA A 60 0.48 3.38 2.16
N ALA A 61 1.21 4.10 3.01
CA ALA A 61 2.25 3.53 3.86
C ALA A 61 1.71 2.45 4.81
N SER A 62 0.50 2.66 5.33
CA SER A 62 -0.19 1.68 6.17
C SER A 62 -0.48 0.38 5.39
N ILE A 63 -1.11 0.46 4.22
CA ILE A 63 -1.48 -0.72 3.42
C ILE A 63 -0.26 -1.46 2.89
N LEU A 64 0.77 -0.73 2.44
CA LEU A 64 1.94 -1.30 1.78
C LEU A 64 2.92 -1.98 2.74
N ALA A 65 2.94 -1.58 4.02
CA ALA A 65 3.88 -2.15 4.99
C ALA A 65 3.40 -2.01 6.45
N GLY A 66 2.83 -0.88 6.84
CA GLY A 66 2.53 -0.56 8.24
C GLY A 66 1.58 -1.54 8.92
N ASN A 67 0.52 -1.95 8.21
CA ASN A 67 -0.43 -2.94 8.70
C ASN A 67 0.23 -4.31 8.92
N ALA A 68 1.06 -4.76 7.98
CA ALA A 68 1.79 -6.02 8.11
C ALA A 68 2.73 -5.97 9.30
N ALA A 69 3.51 -4.89 9.43
CA ALA A 69 4.43 -4.71 10.55
C ALA A 69 3.71 -4.72 11.89
N ARG A 70 2.57 -4.03 12.00
CA ARG A 70 1.76 -4.00 13.22
C ARG A 70 1.15 -5.36 13.56
N ILE A 71 0.57 -6.05 12.58
CA ILE A 71 -0.13 -7.34 12.78
C ILE A 71 0.86 -8.47 13.10
N TYR A 72 2.00 -8.49 12.40
CA TYR A 72 3.01 -9.54 12.56
C TYR A 72 4.10 -9.19 13.58
N GLY A 73 4.03 -8.03 14.24
CA GLY A 73 5.01 -7.60 15.23
C GLY A 73 6.42 -7.35 14.66
N LEU A 74 6.51 -6.90 13.40
CA LEU A 74 7.79 -6.64 12.73
C LEU A 74 8.36 -5.28 13.13
N PRO A 75 9.69 -5.13 13.19
CA PRO A 75 10.31 -3.84 13.40
C PRO A 75 9.94 -2.88 12.25
N ARG A 76 9.48 -1.68 12.60
CA ARG A 76 9.17 -0.65 11.62
C ARG A 76 10.46 0.07 11.24
N GLU A 77 11.06 -0.30 10.10
CA GLU A 77 12.22 0.41 9.57
C GLU A 77 11.78 1.80 9.09
N ALA A 78 12.57 2.83 9.42
CA ALA A 78 12.33 4.17 8.89
C ALA A 78 12.50 4.17 7.36
N PRO A 79 11.68 4.92 6.60
CA PRO A 79 11.82 4.99 5.15
C PRO A 79 13.24 5.45 4.79
N LYS A 80 13.95 4.64 3.99
CA LYS A 80 15.27 5.01 3.48
C LYS A 80 15.12 6.20 2.52
N PRO A 81 16.02 7.19 2.55
CA PRO A 81 15.97 8.30 1.61
C PRO A 81 16.02 7.74 0.19
N ARG A 82 15.17 8.28 -0.70
CA ARG A 82 15.18 7.90 -2.12
C ARG A 82 16.59 8.19 -2.66
N ARG A 83 17.26 7.16 -3.18
CA ARG A 83 18.48 7.37 -3.97
C ARG A 83 18.06 8.09 -5.25
N THR A 84 18.45 9.36 -5.35
CA THR A 84 18.36 10.18 -6.57
C THR A 84 19.22 9.59 -7.67
#